data_AF-A0A3A1VF84-F1
#
_entry.id   AF-A0A3A1VF84-F1
#
_cell.length_a   1.000
_cell.length_b   1.000
_cell.length_c   1.000
_cell.angle_alpha   90.00
_cell.angle_beta   90.00
_cell.angle_gamma   90.00
#
_symmetry.space_group_name_H-M   'P 1'
#
loop_
_entity.id
_entity.type
_entity.pdbx_description
1 polymer ?
#
loop_
_entity_poly.entity_id
_entity_poly.type
_entity_poly.pdbx_seq_one_letter_code
_entity_poly.pdbx_strand_id
1 'polypeptide(L)'
;MLMDQNLVDKAEALIPELRTTTAAPQRLIEVIADEEAFQGWRTQTVQTIGEWTEQSYGKGDSFVLDFGDHLVGYVSLSLKPVGSPPDAPLKLKLTFGEMPCEIAEPFSSYNGWLSSSWLQEELLFVDVLPAEIKLPRRYCFRYMKIDVLDTSVKYKIAFENVSCEAVSSGDPSRVEPLPESLPEHIREMDRIAIKTLQDCMQTVFEDGPKRDRRLWIGDLRLQAQANYLTFRNYDLVRRCLYLFAGMRLEDGTVAACVFEKPKAHADDTRLYDYALFFAACLHDYYEASRDRETAEELWPIAYEQLRIGLRRLDDRGVVADDSTWWCFTDWHSELNKQAPGQAVLLYCLKRGAELAGSLGRTEEQSFLAGQIGQVSSATLRYLWDEERGFFVSGADKQISWASQVWMALAEVLPPDRNAALMDRLLAEPPSIGMTTPYMYHHFVEALFLVGRKDEAVARMNAYWGEMIEDGADTFWELYNPADKKLSPYGSNLVNSYCHAWSCTPTYFIRKYLM
;
A
#
# COMPACT_ATOMS: atom_id res chain seq x y z
N MET A 1 10.06 10.71 -22.66
CA MET A 1 9.14 11.22 -21.61
C MET A 1 8.75 12.67 -21.89
N LEU A 2 7.55 13.08 -21.48
CA LEU A 2 7.09 14.47 -21.48
C LEU A 2 7.23 15.05 -20.07
N MET A 3 8.06 16.09 -19.94
CA MET A 3 8.34 16.75 -18.66
C MET A 3 7.76 18.18 -18.68
N ASP A 4 6.90 18.50 -17.73
CA ASP A 4 6.48 19.88 -17.44
C ASP A 4 7.18 20.36 -16.17
N GLN A 5 8.25 21.15 -16.35
CA GLN A 5 9.08 21.61 -15.24
C GLN A 5 8.30 22.48 -14.25
N ASN A 6 7.31 23.25 -14.69
CA ASN A 6 6.54 24.11 -13.79
C ASN A 6 5.71 23.28 -12.81
N LEU A 7 5.11 22.18 -13.29
CA LEU A 7 4.35 21.26 -12.44
C LEU A 7 5.28 20.53 -11.46
N VAL A 8 6.46 20.12 -11.92
CA VAL A 8 7.45 19.47 -11.06
C VAL A 8 8.00 20.42 -10.00
N ASP A 9 8.30 21.67 -10.35
CA ASP A 9 8.75 22.67 -9.38
C ASP A 9 7.67 22.96 -8.32
N LYS A 10 6.39 22.98 -8.70
CA LYS A 10 5.27 23.06 -7.76
C LYS A 10 5.22 21.85 -6.82
N ALA A 11 5.46 20.64 -7.34
CA ALA A 11 5.56 19.46 -6.50
C ALA A 11 6.71 19.59 -5.50
N GLU A 12 7.91 20.02 -5.94
CA GLU A 12 9.10 20.19 -5.10
C GLU A 12 8.91 21.24 -4.00
N ALA A 13 8.15 22.31 -4.27
CA ALA A 13 7.79 23.30 -3.25
C ALA A 13 6.86 22.75 -2.15
N LEU A 14 6.20 21.60 -2.39
CA LEU A 14 5.26 20.95 -1.48
C LEU A 14 5.89 19.76 -0.72
N ILE A 15 7.22 19.57 -0.76
CA ILE A 15 7.88 18.54 0.04
C ILE A 15 7.57 18.78 1.53
N PRO A 16 6.94 17.83 2.24
CA PRO A 16 6.66 18.00 3.65
C PRO A 16 7.94 17.86 4.48
N GLU A 17 8.00 18.56 5.60
CA GLU A 17 8.95 18.22 6.66
C GLU A 17 8.52 16.91 7.33
N LEU A 18 9.48 15.99 7.51
CA LEU A 18 9.21 14.75 8.24
C LEU A 18 9.32 15.01 9.74
N ARG A 19 8.32 14.54 10.47
CA ARG A 19 8.30 14.56 11.93
C ARG A 19 9.09 13.38 12.44
N THR A 20 9.77 13.57 13.57
CA THR A 20 10.61 12.54 14.18
C THR A 20 10.10 12.17 15.56
N THR A 21 10.13 10.87 15.87
CA THR A 21 9.86 10.34 17.21
C THR A 21 10.89 9.28 17.56
N THR A 22 11.42 9.30 18.78
CA THR A 22 12.38 8.30 19.23
C THR A 22 11.66 7.09 19.81
N ALA A 23 11.94 5.91 19.27
CA ALA A 23 11.50 4.62 19.78
C ALA A 23 12.68 3.82 20.34
N ALA A 24 12.45 3.09 21.42
CA ALA A 24 13.42 2.18 22.04
C ALA A 24 12.84 0.76 22.07
N PRO A 25 13.69 -0.28 22.06
CA PRO A 25 13.25 -1.66 22.20
C PRO A 25 12.53 -1.87 23.55
N GLN A 26 11.48 -2.68 23.54
CA GLN A 26 10.64 -2.93 24.72
C GLN A 26 11.09 -4.18 25.49
N ARG A 27 11.63 -5.18 24.77
CA ARG A 27 11.97 -6.49 25.34
C ARG A 27 12.93 -7.27 24.43
N LEU A 28 13.54 -8.30 24.99
CA LEU A 28 14.24 -9.33 24.23
C LEU A 28 13.30 -10.50 23.96
N ILE A 29 13.39 -11.02 22.74
CA ILE A 29 12.60 -12.16 22.31
C ILE A 29 13.48 -13.26 21.71
N GLU A 30 12.91 -14.46 21.66
CA GLU A 30 13.32 -15.52 20.75
C GLU A 30 12.24 -15.71 19.69
N VAL A 31 12.66 -16.07 18.47
CA VAL A 31 11.76 -16.48 17.40
C VAL A 31 11.84 -17.99 17.26
N ILE A 32 10.72 -18.66 17.50
CA ILE A 32 10.62 -20.12 17.54
C ILE A 32 9.71 -20.62 16.43
N ALA A 33 10.03 -21.80 15.87
CA ALA A 33 9.19 -22.45 14.88
C ALA A 33 7.89 -22.94 15.53
N ASP A 34 6.75 -22.63 14.92
CA ASP A 34 5.41 -22.98 15.36
C ASP A 34 4.50 -23.09 14.13
N GLU A 35 4.12 -24.31 13.74
CA GLU A 35 3.34 -24.56 12.53
C GLU A 35 1.93 -23.93 12.55
N GLU A 36 1.39 -23.65 13.74
CA GLU A 36 0.10 -22.99 13.91
C GLU A 36 0.21 -21.46 13.86
N ALA A 37 1.42 -20.90 13.99
CA ALA A 37 1.65 -19.47 13.92
C ALA A 37 1.68 -18.96 12.47
N PHE A 38 1.36 -17.68 12.29
CA PHE A 38 1.46 -17.03 10.99
C PHE A 38 2.87 -17.23 10.40
N GLN A 39 2.91 -17.81 9.19
CA GLN A 39 4.13 -18.14 8.45
C GLN A 39 5.08 -19.14 9.14
N GLY A 40 4.63 -19.82 10.20
CA GLY A 40 5.39 -20.86 10.89
C GLY A 40 6.29 -20.36 12.01
N TRP A 41 6.14 -19.09 12.44
CA TRP A 41 7.05 -18.47 13.40
C TRP A 41 6.32 -17.68 14.48
N ARG A 42 6.68 -17.92 15.73
CA ARG A 42 6.14 -17.22 16.89
C ARG A 42 7.24 -16.53 17.68
N THR A 43 6.92 -15.41 18.32
CA THR A 43 7.83 -14.73 19.25
C THR A 43 7.55 -15.12 20.70
N GLN A 44 8.60 -15.36 21.47
CA GLN A 44 8.52 -15.57 22.92
C GLN A 44 9.40 -14.54 23.64
N THR A 45 8.86 -13.85 24.64
CA THR A 45 9.66 -12.93 25.46
C THR A 45 10.65 -13.71 26.32
N VAL A 46 11.92 -13.33 26.26
CA VAL A 46 13.02 -13.93 27.02
C VAL A 46 13.32 -13.09 28.26
N GLN A 47 13.48 -11.78 28.09
CA GLN A 47 13.94 -10.85 29.12
C GLN A 47 13.36 -9.45 28.92
N THR A 48 13.34 -8.67 30.00
CA THR A 48 13.01 -7.24 29.97
C THR A 48 14.18 -6.42 29.43
N ILE A 49 13.91 -5.20 28.95
CA ILE A 49 14.98 -4.35 28.43
C ILE A 49 15.99 -3.90 29.50
N GLY A 50 15.56 -3.78 30.76
CA GLY A 50 16.44 -3.43 31.87
C GLY A 50 17.52 -4.50 32.11
N GLU A 51 17.12 -5.76 32.15
CA GLU A 51 18.03 -6.92 32.31
C GLU A 51 19.00 -7.07 31.14
N TRP A 52 18.61 -6.64 29.93
CA TRP A 52 19.46 -6.70 28.75
C TRP A 52 20.63 -5.73 28.80
N THR A 53 20.43 -4.50 29.28
CA THR A 53 21.49 -3.47 29.33
C THR A 53 22.68 -3.84 30.21
N GLU A 54 22.52 -4.84 31.08
CA GLU A 54 23.58 -5.36 31.95
C GLU A 54 24.40 -6.49 31.31
N GLN A 55 24.00 -6.96 30.12
CA GLN A 55 24.64 -8.09 29.45
C GLN A 55 25.86 -7.71 28.61
N SER A 56 26.70 -8.70 28.34
CA SER A 56 27.81 -8.56 27.41
C SER A 56 27.95 -9.79 26.52
N TYR A 57 28.22 -9.52 25.25
CA TYR A 57 28.19 -10.47 24.15
C TYR A 57 29.59 -10.61 23.55
N GLY A 58 30.02 -11.85 23.29
CA GLY A 58 31.24 -12.17 22.58
C GLY A 58 30.96 -12.79 21.22
N LYS A 59 32.03 -13.22 20.55
CA LYS A 59 31.95 -13.97 19.30
C LYS A 59 30.92 -15.10 19.33
N GLY A 60 29.99 -15.06 18.38
CA GLY A 60 28.96 -16.09 18.17
C GLY A 60 27.67 -15.86 18.96
N ASP A 61 27.65 -14.91 19.90
CA ASP A 61 26.43 -14.57 20.62
C ASP A 61 25.48 -13.78 19.70
N SER A 62 24.17 -13.95 19.90
CA SER A 62 23.12 -13.22 19.18
C SER A 62 21.90 -12.99 20.07
N PHE A 63 21.12 -11.96 19.75
CA PHE A 63 19.84 -11.68 20.41
C PHE A 63 18.89 -10.91 19.47
N VAL A 64 17.60 -10.91 19.80
CA VAL A 64 16.57 -10.20 19.05
C VAL A 64 15.86 -9.20 19.94
N LEU A 65 15.82 -7.94 19.48
CA LEU A 65 15.09 -6.85 20.10
C LEU A 65 13.70 -6.75 19.45
N ASP A 66 12.65 -6.72 20.27
CA ASP A 66 11.29 -6.36 19.84
C ASP A 66 11.00 -4.92 20.27
N PHE A 67 10.75 -4.05 19.30
CA PHE A 67 10.39 -2.64 19.54
C PHE A 67 8.93 -2.46 19.96
N GLY A 68 8.12 -3.51 19.88
CA GLY A 68 6.74 -3.55 20.34
C GLY A 68 5.72 -2.92 19.39
N ASP A 69 6.18 -2.26 18.32
CA ASP A 69 5.36 -1.67 17.26
C ASP A 69 6.17 -1.61 15.96
N HIS A 70 5.50 -1.43 14.83
CA HIS A 70 6.11 -1.23 13.52
C HIS A 70 6.74 0.17 13.41
N LEU A 71 7.95 0.26 12.86
CA LEU A 71 8.73 1.50 12.79
C LEU A 71 9.34 1.72 11.41
N VAL A 72 9.36 2.98 10.97
CA VAL A 72 10.05 3.44 9.77
C VAL A 72 11.03 4.54 10.15
N GLY A 73 12.33 4.30 10.07
CA GLY A 73 13.29 5.26 10.61
C GLY A 73 14.77 4.89 10.53
N TYR A 74 15.58 5.64 11.28
CA TYR A 74 17.03 5.50 11.33
C TYR A 74 17.48 4.94 12.68
N VAL A 75 18.30 3.91 12.66
CA VAL A 75 18.72 3.21 13.89
C VAL A 75 20.06 3.72 14.39
N SER A 76 20.15 3.93 15.70
CA SER A 76 21.38 4.29 16.41
C SER A 76 21.71 3.26 17.49
N LEU A 77 23.00 2.94 17.66
CA LEU A 77 23.53 2.04 18.67
C LEU A 77 24.64 2.70 19.48
N SER A 78 24.60 2.55 20.81
CA SER A 78 25.65 2.95 21.74
C SER A 78 26.31 1.71 22.32
N LEU A 79 27.61 1.58 22.12
CA LEU A 79 28.38 0.35 22.39
C LEU A 79 29.57 0.61 23.31
N LYS A 80 29.77 -0.24 24.32
CA LYS A 80 30.97 -0.22 25.18
C LYS A 80 31.67 -1.58 25.27
N PRO A 81 33.02 -1.61 25.33
CA PRO A 81 33.74 -2.85 25.53
C PRO A 81 33.68 -3.28 27.00
N VAL A 82 33.65 -4.59 27.23
CA VAL A 82 33.68 -5.22 28.56
C VAL A 82 34.85 -6.21 28.61
N GLY A 83 35.66 -6.15 29.66
CA GLY A 83 36.86 -6.98 29.82
C GLY A 83 38.14 -6.23 29.52
N SER A 84 39.05 -6.85 28.76
CA SER A 84 40.34 -6.22 28.42
C SER A 84 40.16 -5.07 27.41
N PRO A 85 41.16 -4.17 27.26
CA PRO A 85 41.19 -3.23 26.15
C PRO A 85 41.02 -3.96 24.79
N PRO A 86 40.09 -3.51 23.92
CA PRO A 86 39.87 -4.13 22.61
C PRO A 86 41.14 -4.14 21.77
N ASP A 87 41.50 -5.32 21.27
CA ASP A 87 42.72 -5.56 20.47
C ASP A 87 42.41 -5.99 19.02
N ALA A 88 41.13 -5.99 18.64
CA ALA A 88 40.66 -6.25 17.28
C ALA A 88 39.32 -5.54 17.06
N PRO A 89 38.94 -5.21 15.81
CA PRO A 89 37.63 -4.64 15.50
C PRO A 89 36.48 -5.56 15.92
N LEU A 90 35.36 -4.97 16.31
CA LEU A 90 34.10 -5.69 16.52
C LEU A 90 33.40 -5.87 15.16
N LYS A 91 33.01 -7.11 14.83
CA LYS A 91 32.22 -7.41 13.63
C LYS A 91 30.78 -7.75 14.01
N LEU A 92 29.83 -6.93 13.56
CA LEU A 92 28.39 -7.12 13.79
C LEU A 92 27.65 -7.39 12.50
N LYS A 93 26.61 -8.23 12.56
CA LYS A 93 25.54 -8.25 11.56
C LYS A 93 24.24 -7.82 12.21
N LEU A 94 23.52 -6.93 11.54
CA LEU A 94 22.17 -6.49 11.94
C LEU A 94 21.18 -7.02 10.90
N THR A 95 20.06 -7.55 11.35
CA THR A 95 18.96 -8.00 10.48
C THR A 95 17.65 -7.38 10.98
N PHE A 96 16.88 -6.77 10.08
CA PHE A 96 15.66 -6.06 10.40
C PHE A 96 14.46 -6.76 9.75
N GLY A 97 13.40 -7.01 10.53
CA GLY A 97 12.19 -7.68 10.07
C GLY A 97 10.92 -6.96 10.50
N GLU A 98 9.94 -6.86 9.62
CA GLU A 98 8.58 -6.45 9.96
C GLU A 98 7.88 -7.61 10.69
N MET A 99 8.10 -8.85 10.21
CA MET A 99 7.52 -10.08 10.76
C MET A 99 8.57 -11.06 11.33
N PRO A 100 8.19 -12.00 12.22
CA PRO A 100 9.14 -12.95 12.82
C PRO A 100 9.88 -13.83 11.81
N CYS A 101 9.26 -14.20 10.69
CA CYS A 101 9.90 -15.02 9.65
C CYS A 101 11.16 -14.36 9.06
N GLU A 102 11.18 -13.04 8.95
CA GLU A 102 12.32 -12.27 8.42
C GLU A 102 13.53 -12.29 9.37
N ILE A 103 13.31 -12.63 10.64
CA ILE A 103 14.38 -12.80 11.63
C ILE A 103 14.85 -14.25 11.70
N ALA A 104 13.93 -15.18 11.52
CA ALA A 104 14.18 -16.60 11.68
C ALA A 104 14.82 -17.25 10.45
N GLU A 105 14.43 -16.82 9.26
CA GLU A 105 14.89 -17.40 8.01
C GLU A 105 16.13 -16.66 7.47
N PRO A 106 17.17 -17.38 7.03
CA PRO A 106 18.37 -16.73 6.50
C PRO A 106 18.06 -16.11 5.13
N PHE A 107 18.32 -14.81 4.95
CA PHE A 107 18.09 -14.13 3.65
C PHE A 107 18.80 -14.77 2.45
N SER A 108 19.84 -15.58 2.68
CA SER A 108 20.48 -16.39 1.63
C SER A 108 19.59 -17.49 1.04
N SER A 109 18.47 -17.85 1.69
CA SER A 109 17.48 -18.80 1.16
C SER A 109 16.48 -18.15 0.19
N TYR A 110 16.47 -16.82 0.12
CA TYR A 110 15.53 -16.09 -0.75
C TYR A 110 15.73 -16.47 -2.22
N ASN A 111 14.63 -16.87 -2.86
CA ASN A 111 14.56 -17.14 -4.28
C ASN A 111 13.29 -16.50 -4.87
N GLY A 112 13.45 -15.32 -5.46
CA GLY A 112 12.37 -14.55 -6.03
C GLY A 112 12.85 -13.65 -7.15
N TRP A 113 11.92 -13.08 -7.92
CA TRP A 113 12.26 -12.25 -9.08
C TRP A 113 12.54 -10.78 -8.71
N LEU A 114 12.10 -10.32 -7.53
CA LEU A 114 12.52 -9.04 -6.98
C LEU A 114 13.96 -9.12 -6.48
N SER A 115 14.66 -7.98 -6.45
CA SER A 115 16.02 -7.91 -5.93
C SER A 115 16.06 -8.24 -4.44
N SER A 116 16.97 -9.14 -4.05
CA SER A 116 17.24 -9.47 -2.64
C SER A 116 17.77 -8.27 -1.83
N SER A 117 18.20 -7.19 -2.50
CA SER A 117 18.65 -5.95 -1.83
C SER A 117 17.56 -5.23 -1.04
N TRP A 118 16.29 -5.62 -1.20
CA TRP A 118 15.18 -5.14 -0.38
C TRP A 118 15.15 -5.78 1.02
N LEU A 119 15.76 -6.96 1.18
CA LEU A 119 15.93 -7.59 2.49
C LEU A 119 16.91 -6.77 3.32
N GLN A 120 16.53 -6.41 4.54
CA GLN A 120 17.22 -5.38 5.31
C GLN A 120 18.24 -5.97 6.27
N GLU A 121 19.50 -6.00 5.85
CA GLU A 121 20.64 -6.37 6.69
C GLU A 121 21.80 -5.38 6.56
N GLU A 122 22.64 -5.34 7.59
CA GLU A 122 23.88 -4.55 7.62
C GLU A 122 25.04 -5.39 8.16
N LEU A 123 26.24 -5.14 7.63
CA LEU A 123 27.48 -5.71 8.14
C LEU A 123 28.41 -4.57 8.58
N LEU A 124 28.72 -4.51 9.87
CA LEU A 124 29.49 -3.43 10.48
C LEU A 124 30.83 -3.94 11.00
N PHE A 125 31.87 -3.13 10.82
CA PHE A 125 33.18 -3.30 11.43
C PHE A 125 33.46 -2.04 12.27
N VAL A 126 33.60 -2.21 13.58
CA VAL A 126 33.79 -1.11 14.53
C VAL A 126 35.22 -1.17 15.04
N ASP A 127 36.08 -0.31 14.50
CA ASP A 127 37.52 -0.30 14.79
C ASP A 127 37.85 0.29 16.17
N VAL A 128 37.03 1.22 16.66
CA VAL A 128 37.27 1.98 17.90
C VAL A 128 36.05 1.87 18.81
N LEU A 129 36.28 1.52 20.07
CA LEU A 129 35.27 1.38 21.12
C LEU A 129 35.66 2.22 22.35
N PRO A 130 34.69 2.81 23.11
CA PRO A 130 33.25 2.81 22.86
C PRO A 130 32.86 3.56 21.58
N ALA A 131 31.68 3.26 21.04
CA ALA A 131 31.20 3.82 19.78
C ALA A 131 29.73 4.19 19.83
N GLU A 132 29.40 5.32 19.20
CA GLU A 132 28.05 5.72 18.83
C GLU A 132 27.90 5.55 17.32
N ILE A 133 27.01 4.65 16.89
CA ILE A 133 26.80 4.30 15.50
C ILE A 133 25.42 4.79 15.08
N LYS A 134 25.35 5.74 14.14
CA LYS A 134 24.09 6.11 13.46
C LYS A 134 24.09 5.51 12.06
N LEU A 135 23.16 4.60 11.79
CA LEU A 135 23.04 3.98 10.47
C LEU A 135 22.44 4.97 9.46
N PRO A 136 23.01 5.07 8.24
CA PRO A 136 22.59 6.09 7.27
C PRO A 136 21.34 5.70 6.47
N ARG A 137 21.00 4.41 6.38
CA ARG A 137 19.81 3.93 5.68
C ARG A 137 18.57 4.07 6.57
N ARG A 138 17.42 4.34 5.94
CA ARG A 138 16.10 4.21 6.57
C ARG A 138 15.68 2.74 6.51
N TYR A 139 15.26 2.17 7.64
CA TYR A 139 14.74 0.82 7.80
C TYR A 139 13.24 0.84 8.09
N CYS A 140 12.59 -0.30 7.84
CA CYS A 140 11.18 -0.55 8.12
C CYS A 140 11.04 -1.88 8.86
N PHE A 141 10.72 -1.86 10.15
CA PHE A 141 10.85 -3.05 11.00
C PHE A 141 10.08 -2.93 12.31
N ARG A 142 9.84 -4.07 12.96
CA ARG A 142 9.52 -4.18 14.39
C ARG A 142 10.63 -4.90 15.15
N TYR A 143 11.21 -5.92 14.52
CA TYR A 143 12.23 -6.76 15.11
C TYR A 143 13.61 -6.43 14.56
N MET A 144 14.59 -6.44 15.45
CA MET A 144 16.00 -6.25 15.09
C MET A 144 16.84 -7.34 15.73
N LYS A 145 17.45 -8.19 14.90
CA LYS A 145 18.42 -9.19 15.32
C LYS A 145 19.83 -8.64 15.23
N ILE A 146 20.62 -8.88 16.27
CA ILE A 146 22.02 -8.50 16.36
C ILE A 146 22.85 -9.76 16.53
N ASP A 147 23.74 -10.03 15.57
CA ASP A 147 24.71 -11.12 15.62
C ASP A 147 26.11 -10.53 15.88
N VAL A 148 26.74 -10.91 16.99
CA VAL A 148 28.15 -10.59 17.26
C VAL A 148 29.02 -11.61 16.54
N LEU A 149 29.29 -11.35 15.25
CA LEU A 149 30.00 -12.28 14.39
C LEU A 149 31.44 -12.52 14.84
N ASP A 150 32.13 -11.47 15.31
CA ASP A 150 33.50 -11.61 15.83
C ASP A 150 33.88 -10.55 16.85
N THR A 151 34.57 -11.01 17.90
CA THR A 151 35.39 -10.24 18.84
C THR A 151 36.62 -11.09 19.15
N SER A 152 37.70 -10.50 19.66
CA SER A 152 38.77 -11.33 20.22
C SER A 152 38.31 -11.98 21.53
N VAL A 153 39.02 -13.02 21.97
CA VAL A 153 38.75 -13.67 23.27
C VAL A 153 39.01 -12.75 24.48
N LYS A 154 39.65 -11.59 24.29
CA LYS A 154 40.05 -10.70 25.39
C LYS A 154 38.95 -9.75 25.84
N TYR A 155 37.94 -9.51 25.00
CA TYR A 155 36.87 -8.56 25.28
C TYR A 155 35.51 -9.03 24.74
N LYS A 156 34.46 -8.48 25.34
CA LYS A 156 33.06 -8.58 24.91
C LYS A 156 32.50 -7.20 24.64
N ILE A 157 31.30 -7.11 24.08
CA ILE A 157 30.57 -5.86 23.86
C ILE A 157 29.28 -5.81 24.68
N ALA A 158 28.99 -4.67 25.31
CA ALA A 158 27.69 -4.35 25.87
C ALA A 158 27.03 -3.25 25.05
N PHE A 159 25.71 -3.34 24.90
CA PHE A 159 24.87 -2.38 24.19
C PHE A 159 24.20 -1.49 25.23
N GLU A 160 24.63 -0.24 25.34
CA GLU A 160 24.10 0.69 26.35
C GLU A 160 22.76 1.27 25.93
N ASN A 161 22.59 1.52 24.65
CA ASN A 161 21.36 2.02 24.07
C ASN A 161 21.21 1.56 22.62
N VAL A 162 19.99 1.21 22.24
CA VAL A 162 19.59 1.03 20.84
C VAL A 162 18.29 1.80 20.66
N SER A 163 18.20 2.60 19.61
CA SER A 163 17.01 3.42 19.35
C SER A 163 16.74 3.59 17.86
N CYS A 164 15.49 3.87 17.52
CA CYS A 164 15.06 4.25 16.19
C CYS A 164 14.51 5.67 16.22
N GLU A 165 15.05 6.55 15.39
CA GLU A 165 14.43 7.83 15.05
C GLU A 165 13.41 7.56 13.94
N ALA A 166 12.16 7.29 14.33
CA ALA A 166 11.06 7.02 13.42
C ALA A 166 10.57 8.31 12.75
N VAL A 167 10.23 8.23 11.47
CA VAL A 167 9.94 9.39 10.61
C VAL A 167 8.63 9.23 9.84
N SER A 168 7.83 10.29 9.76
CA SER A 168 6.60 10.34 8.97
C SER A 168 6.15 11.79 8.73
N SER A 169 5.44 12.05 7.62
CA SER A 169 4.70 13.29 7.39
C SER A 169 3.25 13.23 7.91
N GLY A 170 2.78 12.06 8.34
CA GLY A 170 1.50 11.86 9.01
C GLY A 170 1.54 12.43 10.43
N ASP A 171 0.56 13.29 10.75
CA ASP A 171 0.39 13.91 12.07
C ASP A 171 -0.75 13.25 12.86
N PRO A 172 -0.46 12.35 13.82
CA PRO A 172 -1.50 11.68 14.62
C PRO A 172 -2.40 12.64 15.40
N SER A 173 -1.93 13.84 15.74
CA SER A 173 -2.73 14.83 16.48
C SER A 173 -3.88 15.41 15.65
N ARG A 174 -3.84 15.24 14.31
CA ARG A 174 -4.92 15.64 13.40
C ARG A 174 -6.02 14.59 13.27
N VAL A 175 -5.80 13.37 13.77
CA VAL A 175 -6.74 12.27 13.62
C VAL A 175 -7.75 12.30 14.76
N GLU A 176 -9.03 12.48 14.43
CA GLU A 176 -10.10 12.44 15.40
C GLU A 176 -10.31 11.01 15.93
N PRO A 177 -10.38 10.81 17.26
CA PRO A 177 -10.61 9.49 17.83
C PRO A 177 -12.01 8.98 17.50
N LEU A 178 -12.14 7.66 17.35
CA LEU A 178 -13.45 7.03 17.15
C LEU A 178 -14.28 7.04 18.44
N PRO A 179 -15.63 7.11 18.36
CA PRO A 179 -16.49 7.01 19.53
C PRO A 179 -16.31 5.68 20.29
N GLU A 180 -16.36 5.74 21.63
CA GLU A 180 -16.30 4.55 22.50
C GLU A 180 -17.47 3.59 22.29
N SER A 181 -18.56 4.04 21.65
CA SER A 181 -19.72 3.20 21.31
C SER A 181 -19.47 2.22 20.17
N LEU A 182 -18.45 2.43 19.33
CA LEU A 182 -18.07 1.45 18.31
C LEU A 182 -17.43 0.22 18.97
N PRO A 183 -17.60 -1.00 18.46
CA PRO A 183 -16.96 -2.18 19.03
C PRO A 183 -15.43 -2.07 19.08
N GLU A 184 -14.80 -2.67 20.10
CA GLU A 184 -13.35 -2.60 20.31
C GLU A 184 -12.55 -3.11 19.10
N HIS A 185 -12.96 -4.22 18.50
CA HIS A 185 -12.30 -4.77 17.31
C HIS A 185 -12.34 -3.81 16.10
N ILE A 186 -13.39 -3.00 15.96
CA ILE A 186 -13.49 -1.99 14.89
C ILE A 186 -12.52 -0.84 15.17
N ARG A 187 -12.41 -0.41 16.44
CA ARG A 187 -11.46 0.64 16.82
C ARG A 187 -10.01 0.17 16.65
N GLU A 188 -9.73 -1.10 16.93
CA GLU A 188 -8.40 -1.67 16.73
C GLU A 188 -8.05 -1.77 15.24
N MET A 189 -9.00 -2.18 14.40
CA MET A 189 -8.84 -2.17 12.95
C MET A 189 -8.57 -0.75 12.41
N ASP A 190 -9.24 0.28 12.93
CA ASP A 190 -8.95 1.68 12.59
C ASP A 190 -7.55 2.12 13.05
N ARG A 191 -7.14 1.74 14.27
CA ARG A 191 -5.81 2.05 14.80
C ARG A 191 -4.69 1.49 13.91
N ILE A 192 -4.80 0.23 13.53
CA ILE A 192 -3.83 -0.46 12.65
C ILE A 192 -3.84 0.16 11.25
N ALA A 193 -5.02 0.48 10.71
CA ALA A 193 -5.14 1.20 9.44
C ALA A 193 -4.45 2.57 9.47
N ILE A 194 -4.68 3.38 10.51
CA ILE A 194 -4.05 4.69 10.68
C ILE A 194 -2.52 4.54 10.77
N LYS A 195 -2.04 3.57 11.54
CA LYS A 195 -0.61 3.27 11.67
C LYS A 195 0.01 2.89 10.33
N THR A 196 -0.67 2.06 9.55
CA THR A 196 -0.25 1.65 8.19
C THR A 196 -0.10 2.87 7.28
N LEU A 197 -1.11 3.74 7.26
CA LEU A 197 -1.07 4.97 6.46
C LEU A 197 0.03 5.92 6.94
N GLN A 198 0.17 6.11 8.25
CA GLN A 198 1.18 7.00 8.83
C GLN A 198 2.59 6.61 8.39
N ASP A 199 2.92 5.32 8.46
CA ASP A 199 4.25 4.83 8.14
C ASP A 199 4.57 4.94 6.64
N CYS A 200 3.54 4.89 5.79
CA CYS A 200 3.63 5.10 4.34
C CYS A 200 3.62 6.59 3.93
N MET A 201 3.13 7.49 4.79
CA MET A 201 3.17 8.93 4.58
C MET A 201 4.57 9.48 4.86
N GLN A 202 5.35 9.68 3.80
CA GLN A 202 6.72 10.18 3.83
C GLN A 202 6.80 11.50 3.05
N THR A 203 7.84 11.72 2.24
CA THR A 203 7.90 12.88 1.32
C THR A 203 6.95 12.74 0.13
N VAL A 204 6.44 11.54 -0.09
CA VAL A 204 5.31 11.15 -0.93
C VAL A 204 4.45 10.14 -0.17
N PHE A 205 3.30 9.76 -0.72
CA PHE A 205 2.60 8.54 -0.31
C PHE A 205 3.34 7.33 -0.90
N GLU A 206 4.19 6.69 -0.09
CA GLU A 206 4.85 5.44 -0.49
C GLU A 206 3.81 4.30 -0.49
N ASP A 207 3.98 3.32 -1.37
CA ASP A 207 3.20 2.07 -1.37
C ASP A 207 3.46 1.26 -0.09
N GLY A 208 4.76 1.01 0.19
CA GLY A 208 5.24 0.35 1.40
C GLY A 208 6.64 0.87 1.80
N PRO A 209 6.92 1.11 3.10
CA PRO A 209 8.14 1.78 3.53
C PRO A 209 9.38 0.88 3.61
N LYS A 210 9.21 -0.44 3.67
CA LYS A 210 10.28 -1.41 3.40
C LYS A 210 10.59 -1.42 1.91
N ARG A 211 9.55 -1.62 1.12
CA ARG A 211 9.53 -1.79 -0.33
C ARG A 211 8.10 -1.47 -0.85
N ASP A 212 7.93 -0.82 -1.99
CA ASP A 212 8.98 -0.31 -2.90
C ASP A 212 9.53 1.07 -2.53
N ARG A 213 8.99 1.70 -1.47
CA ARG A 213 9.28 3.09 -1.06
C ARG A 213 8.94 4.10 -2.15
N ARG A 214 7.86 3.83 -2.90
CA ARG A 214 7.59 4.52 -4.17
C ARG A 214 6.15 4.98 -4.28
N LEU A 215 5.95 6.07 -5.02
CA LEU A 215 4.64 6.61 -5.32
C LEU A 215 4.02 5.85 -6.51
N TRP A 216 3.00 5.04 -6.24
CA TRP A 216 2.16 4.37 -7.23
C TRP A 216 0.76 4.99 -7.25
N ILE A 217 0.18 5.21 -8.43
CA ILE A 217 -1.08 5.96 -8.52
C ILE A 217 -2.31 5.16 -8.06
N GLY A 218 -2.31 3.84 -8.24
CA GLY A 218 -3.35 2.96 -7.70
C GLY A 218 -3.41 3.03 -6.18
N ASP A 219 -2.24 2.97 -5.53
CA ASP A 219 -2.04 3.12 -4.10
C ASP A 219 -2.42 4.53 -3.63
N LEU A 220 -1.91 5.57 -4.30
CA LEU A 220 -2.22 6.97 -4.00
C LEU A 220 -3.72 7.20 -3.88
N ARG A 221 -4.54 6.61 -4.77
CA ARG A 221 -5.99 6.75 -4.74
C ARG A 221 -6.57 6.34 -3.38
N LEU A 222 -6.22 5.15 -2.93
CA LEU A 222 -6.74 4.55 -1.70
C LEU A 222 -6.16 5.25 -0.45
N GLN A 223 -4.87 5.58 -0.51
CA GLN A 223 -4.19 6.36 0.54
C GLN A 223 -4.81 7.74 0.71
N ALA A 224 -5.14 8.42 -0.39
CA ALA A 224 -5.77 9.73 -0.38
C ALA A 224 -7.17 9.68 0.26
N GLN A 225 -7.98 8.67 -0.07
CA GLN A 225 -9.30 8.47 0.53
C GLN A 225 -9.23 8.28 2.05
N ALA A 226 -8.29 7.46 2.53
CA ALA A 226 -8.05 7.29 3.96
C ALA A 226 -7.52 8.59 4.61
N ASN A 227 -6.59 9.29 3.95
CA ASN A 227 -6.02 10.56 4.40
C ASN A 227 -7.09 11.65 4.59
N TYR A 228 -8.05 11.79 3.68
CA TYR A 228 -9.09 12.82 3.78
C TYR A 228 -9.96 12.71 5.04
N LEU A 229 -10.08 11.50 5.62
CA LEU A 229 -10.84 11.25 6.84
C LEU A 229 -9.98 11.10 8.09
N THR A 230 -8.65 11.14 7.95
CA THR A 230 -7.68 10.98 9.05
C THR A 230 -6.76 12.20 9.12
N PHE A 231 -5.58 12.13 8.50
CA PHE A 231 -4.52 13.14 8.61
C PHE A 231 -4.85 14.46 7.91
N ARG A 232 -5.75 14.45 6.92
CA ARG A 232 -6.17 15.61 6.11
C ARG A 232 -4.97 16.38 5.53
N ASN A 233 -3.91 15.68 5.13
CA ASN A 233 -2.74 16.27 4.50
C ASN A 233 -3.03 16.45 3.00
N TYR A 234 -3.73 17.52 2.65
CA TYR A 234 -4.10 17.83 1.26
C TYR A 234 -2.87 18.23 0.41
N ASP A 235 -1.88 18.89 1.01
CA ASP A 235 -0.67 19.33 0.31
C ASP A 235 0.18 18.15 -0.16
N LEU A 236 0.25 17.05 0.61
CA LEU A 236 0.93 15.84 0.16
C LEU A 236 0.22 15.18 -1.03
N VAL A 237 -1.12 15.17 -1.04
CA VAL A 237 -1.88 14.64 -2.20
C VAL A 237 -1.66 15.53 -3.42
N ARG A 238 -1.71 16.85 -3.21
CA ARG A 238 -1.43 17.87 -4.22
C ARG A 238 -0.04 17.67 -4.84
N ARG A 239 1.01 17.49 -4.02
CA ARG A 239 2.37 17.16 -4.46
C ARG A 239 2.37 15.93 -5.36
N CYS A 240 1.76 14.83 -4.92
CA CYS A 240 1.75 13.57 -5.67
C CYS A 240 1.01 13.70 -7.02
N LEU A 241 -0.09 14.44 -7.07
CA LEU A 241 -0.79 14.74 -8.33
C LEU A 241 0.08 15.57 -9.29
N TYR A 242 0.79 16.59 -8.79
CA TYR A 242 1.72 17.37 -9.61
C TYR A 242 2.89 16.53 -10.13
N LEU A 243 3.42 15.60 -9.33
CA LEU A 243 4.49 14.68 -9.77
C LEU A 243 4.02 13.83 -10.97
N PHE A 244 2.85 13.19 -10.88
CA PHE A 244 2.30 12.40 -12.00
C PHE A 244 1.97 13.28 -13.22
N ALA A 245 1.42 14.47 -13.01
CA ALA A 245 1.06 15.37 -14.10
C ALA A 245 2.29 15.94 -14.83
N GLY A 246 3.34 16.27 -14.07
CA GLY A 246 4.57 16.84 -14.57
C GLY A 246 5.49 15.84 -15.28
N MET A 247 5.31 14.53 -15.04
CA MET A 247 6.19 13.48 -15.55
C MET A 247 5.38 12.39 -16.25
N ARG A 248 5.12 12.59 -17.54
CA ARG A 248 4.29 11.69 -18.36
C ARG A 248 5.10 10.94 -19.40
N LEU A 249 4.55 9.84 -19.88
CA LEU A 249 5.10 9.09 -21.00
C LEU A 249 4.97 9.89 -22.31
N GLU A 250 5.67 9.45 -23.35
CA GLU A 250 5.75 10.18 -24.63
C GLU A 250 4.41 10.33 -25.35
N ASP A 251 3.48 9.42 -25.10
CA ASP A 251 2.13 9.43 -25.65
C ASP A 251 1.11 10.20 -24.77
N GLY A 252 1.59 10.93 -23.76
CA GLY A 252 0.77 11.71 -22.84
C GLY A 252 0.22 10.92 -21.64
N THR A 253 0.46 9.61 -21.59
CA THR A 253 -0.01 8.73 -20.52
C THR A 253 0.67 9.07 -19.19
N VAL A 254 -0.09 9.15 -18.10
CA VAL A 254 0.46 9.19 -16.75
C VAL A 254 1.09 7.82 -16.43
N ALA A 255 2.36 7.82 -16.00
CA ALA A 255 3.07 6.60 -15.65
C ALA A 255 2.45 5.90 -14.42
N ALA A 256 2.66 4.59 -14.30
CA ALA A 256 2.12 3.84 -13.18
C ALA A 256 2.74 4.24 -11.83
N CYS A 257 4.03 4.59 -11.84
CA CYS A 257 4.75 5.07 -10.66
C CYS A 257 5.80 6.14 -10.98
N VAL A 258 6.23 6.81 -9.92
CA VAL A 258 7.20 7.91 -9.94
C VAL A 258 8.27 7.69 -8.88
N PHE A 259 9.51 7.96 -9.24
CA PHE A 259 10.65 8.01 -8.33
C PHE A 259 10.95 9.46 -7.93
N GLU A 260 11.17 9.73 -6.65
CA GLU A 260 11.59 11.06 -6.18
C GLU A 260 13.11 11.28 -6.32
N LYS A 261 13.91 10.22 -6.24
CA LYS A 261 15.37 10.29 -6.07
C LYS A 261 16.12 9.62 -7.22
N PRO A 262 17.34 10.11 -7.57
CA PRO A 262 18.00 11.30 -7.03
C PRO A 262 17.40 12.62 -7.55
N LYS A 263 16.51 12.53 -8.54
CA LYS A 263 15.63 13.60 -9.03
C LYS A 263 14.30 12.96 -9.41
N ALA A 264 13.22 13.74 -9.34
CA ALA A 264 11.90 13.30 -9.76
C ALA A 264 11.94 12.78 -11.22
N HIS A 265 11.51 11.54 -11.44
CA HIS A 265 11.30 10.97 -12.76
C HIS A 265 10.20 9.91 -12.73
N ALA A 266 9.45 9.80 -13.83
CA ALA A 266 8.49 8.72 -14.01
C ALA A 266 9.18 7.42 -14.40
N ASP A 267 8.56 6.31 -14.03
CA ASP A 267 8.89 4.99 -14.56
C ASP A 267 8.44 4.84 -16.01
N ASP A 268 8.96 3.84 -16.73
CA ASP A 268 8.50 3.50 -18.08
C ASP A 268 7.31 2.52 -18.10
N THR A 269 6.88 2.06 -16.92
CA THR A 269 5.71 1.19 -16.73
C THR A 269 4.40 1.89 -17.08
N ARG A 270 3.66 1.29 -18.02
CA ARG A 270 2.32 1.71 -18.42
C ARG A 270 1.26 0.72 -17.92
N LEU A 271 0.37 1.22 -17.07
CA LEU A 271 -0.83 0.51 -16.59
C LEU A 271 -2.05 1.37 -16.88
N TYR A 272 -3.07 0.79 -17.50
CA TYR A 272 -4.21 1.57 -18.01
C TYR A 272 -5.20 2.02 -16.96
N ASP A 273 -5.56 1.12 -16.05
CA ASP A 273 -6.36 1.45 -14.90
C ASP A 273 -5.67 2.53 -14.07
N TYR A 274 -4.35 2.42 -13.90
CA TYR A 274 -3.53 3.39 -13.17
C TYR A 274 -3.52 4.76 -13.85
N ALA A 275 -3.32 4.82 -15.16
CA ALA A 275 -3.41 6.08 -15.90
C ALA A 275 -4.80 6.73 -15.76
N LEU A 276 -5.87 5.94 -15.84
CA LEU A 276 -7.24 6.41 -15.66
C LEU A 276 -7.51 6.92 -14.23
N PHE A 277 -6.92 6.28 -13.22
CA PHE A 277 -7.07 6.70 -11.83
C PHE A 277 -6.55 8.10 -11.57
N PHE A 278 -5.69 8.69 -12.42
CA PHE A 278 -5.35 10.11 -12.30
C PHE A 278 -6.59 11.02 -12.31
N ALA A 279 -7.57 10.74 -13.19
CA ALA A 279 -8.81 11.50 -13.24
C ALA A 279 -9.68 11.29 -11.98
N ALA A 280 -9.74 10.06 -11.47
CA ALA A 280 -10.46 9.75 -10.24
C ALA A 280 -9.80 10.39 -9.00
N CYS A 281 -8.47 10.34 -8.89
CA CYS A 281 -7.71 10.97 -7.81
C CYS A 281 -7.88 12.49 -7.82
N LEU A 282 -7.84 13.13 -8.99
CA LEU A 282 -8.05 14.58 -9.10
C LEU A 282 -9.48 14.98 -8.70
N HIS A 283 -10.47 14.18 -9.12
CA HIS A 283 -11.86 14.36 -8.70
C HIS A 283 -12.00 14.27 -7.17
N ASP A 284 -11.53 13.17 -6.57
CA ASP A 284 -11.66 12.95 -5.12
C ASP A 284 -10.88 14.00 -4.31
N TYR A 285 -9.72 14.44 -4.82
CA TYR A 285 -8.96 15.55 -4.25
C TYR A 285 -9.74 16.86 -4.27
N TYR A 286 -10.38 17.21 -5.40
CA TYR A 286 -11.18 18.42 -5.49
C TYR A 286 -12.39 18.36 -4.56
N GLU A 287 -13.07 17.21 -4.48
CA GLU A 287 -14.20 17.02 -3.57
C GLU A 287 -13.80 17.16 -2.10
N ALA A 288 -12.61 16.68 -1.72
CA ALA A 288 -12.15 16.72 -0.34
C ALA A 288 -11.51 18.08 0.06
N SER A 289 -10.76 18.72 -0.83
CA SER A 289 -9.99 19.94 -0.54
C SER A 289 -10.68 21.23 -0.98
N ARG A 290 -11.56 21.15 -1.98
CA ARG A 290 -12.14 22.28 -2.71
C ARG A 290 -11.10 23.22 -3.34
N ASP A 291 -9.86 22.76 -3.55
CA ASP A 291 -8.82 23.49 -4.28
C ASP A 291 -9.13 23.52 -5.78
N ARG A 292 -9.88 24.55 -6.17
CA ARG A 292 -10.26 24.78 -7.57
C ARG A 292 -9.08 25.13 -8.46
N GLU A 293 -8.07 25.82 -7.94
CA GLU A 293 -6.90 26.25 -8.73
C GLU A 293 -6.14 25.04 -9.24
N THR A 294 -5.79 24.10 -8.34
CA THR A 294 -5.12 22.87 -8.75
C THR A 294 -6.02 21.98 -9.62
N ALA A 295 -7.31 21.90 -9.32
CA ALA A 295 -8.23 21.13 -10.17
C ALA A 295 -8.30 21.69 -11.60
N GLU A 296 -8.37 23.01 -11.78
CA GLU A 296 -8.37 23.65 -13.10
C GLU A 296 -7.04 23.47 -13.84
N GLU A 297 -5.91 23.54 -13.14
CA GLU A 297 -4.58 23.37 -13.73
C GLU A 297 -4.32 21.93 -14.17
N LEU A 298 -4.73 20.94 -13.37
CA LEU A 298 -4.49 19.53 -13.65
C LEU A 298 -5.58 18.87 -14.52
N TRP A 299 -6.72 19.54 -14.70
CA TRP A 299 -7.83 19.04 -15.51
C TRP A 299 -7.44 18.61 -16.93
N PRO A 300 -6.62 19.36 -17.71
CA PRO A 300 -6.23 18.94 -19.06
C PRO A 300 -5.54 17.58 -19.08
N ILE A 301 -4.72 17.28 -18.07
CA ILE A 301 -4.01 16.00 -17.96
C ILE A 301 -5.01 14.87 -17.64
N ALA A 302 -5.92 15.10 -16.69
CA ALA A 302 -6.97 14.14 -16.34
C ALA A 302 -7.88 13.83 -17.53
N TYR A 303 -8.33 14.86 -18.25
CA TYR A 303 -9.14 14.70 -19.44
C TYR A 303 -8.40 13.95 -20.56
N GLU A 304 -7.10 14.19 -20.72
CA GLU A 304 -6.26 13.43 -21.64
C GLU A 304 -6.19 11.94 -21.29
N GLN A 305 -6.09 11.58 -20.01
CA GLN A 305 -6.09 10.17 -19.59
C GLN A 305 -7.41 9.47 -19.93
N LEU A 306 -8.55 10.15 -19.76
CA LEU A 306 -9.86 9.64 -20.17
C LEU A 306 -9.93 9.43 -21.68
N ARG A 307 -9.38 10.37 -22.47
CA ARG A 307 -9.30 10.23 -23.94
C ARG A 307 -8.35 9.13 -24.37
N ILE A 308 -7.24 8.91 -23.68
CA ILE A 308 -6.35 7.76 -23.89
C ILE A 308 -7.12 6.47 -23.64
N GLY A 309 -7.85 6.39 -22.52
CA GLY A 309 -8.68 5.25 -22.17
C GLY A 309 -9.72 4.89 -23.24
N LEU A 310 -10.41 5.91 -23.77
CA LEU A 310 -11.41 5.76 -24.84
C LEU A 310 -10.81 5.24 -26.16
N ARG A 311 -9.55 5.57 -26.48
CA ARG A 311 -8.87 5.05 -27.69
C ARG A 311 -8.64 3.55 -27.66
N ARG A 312 -8.81 2.91 -26.49
CA ARG A 312 -8.67 1.46 -26.34
C ARG A 312 -9.93 0.69 -26.68
N LEU A 313 -11.06 1.38 -26.86
CA LEU A 313 -12.31 0.75 -27.27
C LEU A 313 -12.20 0.26 -28.71
N ASP A 314 -12.66 -0.95 -28.96
CA ASP A 314 -12.85 -1.51 -30.30
C ASP A 314 -14.13 -0.94 -30.97
N ASP A 315 -14.41 -1.39 -32.19
CA ASP A 315 -15.60 -0.97 -32.95
C ASP A 315 -16.94 -1.28 -32.26
N ARG A 316 -16.94 -2.13 -31.23
CA ARG A 316 -18.13 -2.47 -30.43
C ARG A 316 -18.31 -1.52 -29.25
N GLY A 317 -17.32 -0.69 -28.94
CA GLY A 317 -17.28 0.11 -27.71
C GLY A 317 -16.82 -0.68 -26.49
N VAL A 318 -16.06 -1.75 -26.69
CA VAL A 318 -15.50 -2.60 -25.62
C VAL A 318 -13.98 -2.47 -25.62
N VAL A 319 -13.37 -2.35 -24.44
CA VAL A 319 -11.90 -2.32 -24.29
C VAL A 319 -11.27 -3.53 -25.00
N ALA A 320 -10.34 -3.26 -25.91
CA ALA A 320 -9.62 -4.30 -26.63
C ALA A 320 -8.72 -5.10 -25.67
N ASP A 321 -8.86 -6.42 -25.73
CA ASP A 321 -8.08 -7.39 -24.97
C ASP A 321 -7.04 -8.03 -25.91
N ASP A 322 -5.82 -7.49 -25.90
CA ASP A 322 -4.71 -7.96 -26.72
C ASP A 322 -3.39 -7.86 -25.93
N SER A 323 -2.33 -8.45 -26.46
CA SER A 323 -1.02 -8.54 -25.78
C SER A 323 -0.27 -7.20 -25.65
N THR A 324 -0.77 -6.11 -26.24
CA THR A 324 -0.12 -4.80 -26.19
C THR A 324 -0.49 -3.98 -24.95
N TRP A 325 -1.39 -4.51 -24.13
CA TRP A 325 -2.00 -3.78 -23.04
C TRP A 325 -1.85 -4.48 -21.70
N TRP A 326 -1.60 -3.67 -20.68
CA TRP A 326 -1.53 -4.12 -19.30
C TRP A 326 -2.47 -3.30 -18.42
N CYS A 327 -3.33 -4.02 -17.71
CA CYS A 327 -4.19 -3.54 -16.64
C CYS A 327 -3.78 -4.27 -15.37
N PHE A 328 -3.71 -3.57 -14.24
CA PHE A 328 -3.33 -4.21 -12.97
C PHE A 328 -4.51 -5.00 -12.40
N THR A 329 -5.59 -4.32 -11.99
CA THR A 329 -6.79 -4.88 -11.34
C THR A 329 -6.54 -5.65 -10.05
N ASP A 330 -5.82 -6.77 -10.10
CA ASP A 330 -5.45 -7.61 -8.96
C ASP A 330 -4.26 -8.53 -9.33
N TRP A 331 -3.57 -9.08 -8.32
CA TRP A 331 -2.48 -10.04 -8.45
C TRP A 331 -2.97 -11.48 -8.68
N HIS A 332 -3.79 -11.68 -9.73
CA HIS A 332 -4.30 -12.99 -10.12
C HIS A 332 -3.89 -13.34 -11.56
N SER A 333 -3.08 -14.38 -11.75
CA SER A 333 -2.48 -14.73 -13.05
C SER A 333 -3.51 -15.17 -14.10
N GLU A 334 -4.58 -15.83 -13.67
CA GLU A 334 -5.65 -16.31 -14.58
C GLU A 334 -6.75 -15.27 -14.86
N LEU A 335 -6.69 -14.08 -14.25
CA LEU A 335 -7.75 -13.08 -14.39
C LEU A 335 -7.69 -12.42 -15.77
N ASN A 336 -8.76 -12.57 -16.56
CA ASN A 336 -8.96 -11.76 -17.76
C ASN A 336 -9.45 -10.35 -17.39
N LYS A 337 -8.75 -9.32 -17.87
CA LYS A 337 -8.90 -7.94 -17.39
C LYS A 337 -9.75 -7.03 -18.30
N GLN A 338 -10.40 -7.59 -19.33
CA GLN A 338 -11.24 -6.80 -20.25
C GLN A 338 -12.43 -6.15 -19.54
N ALA A 339 -13.27 -6.94 -18.87
CA ALA A 339 -14.44 -6.44 -18.17
C ALA A 339 -14.11 -5.50 -17.01
N PRO A 340 -13.17 -5.80 -16.09
CA PRO A 340 -12.80 -4.83 -15.06
C PRO A 340 -12.17 -3.56 -15.66
N GLY A 341 -11.38 -3.65 -16.73
CA GLY A 341 -10.85 -2.48 -17.43
C GLY A 341 -11.93 -1.59 -18.06
N GLN A 342 -12.94 -2.19 -18.70
CA GLN A 342 -14.13 -1.50 -19.20
C GLN A 342 -14.86 -0.76 -18.08
N ALA A 343 -15.00 -1.40 -16.92
CA ALA A 343 -15.67 -0.83 -15.77
C ALA A 343 -14.86 0.30 -15.13
N VAL A 344 -13.53 0.16 -14.99
CA VAL A 344 -12.64 1.23 -14.52
C VAL A 344 -12.71 2.46 -15.44
N LEU A 345 -12.76 2.24 -16.77
CA LEU A 345 -12.99 3.34 -17.72
C LEU A 345 -14.31 4.06 -17.44
N LEU A 346 -15.43 3.33 -17.31
CA LEU A 346 -16.73 3.93 -16.99
C LEU A 346 -16.72 4.68 -15.65
N TYR A 347 -16.12 4.10 -14.63
CA TYR A 347 -15.95 4.69 -13.30
C TYR A 347 -15.20 6.03 -13.37
N CYS A 348 -14.12 6.09 -14.14
CA CYS A 348 -13.29 7.30 -14.29
C CYS A 348 -13.95 8.33 -15.22
N LEU A 349 -14.65 7.91 -16.28
CA LEU A 349 -15.42 8.81 -17.15
C LEU A 349 -16.50 9.55 -16.35
N LYS A 350 -17.23 8.84 -15.47
CA LYS A 350 -18.27 9.44 -14.60
C LYS A 350 -17.69 10.51 -13.68
N ARG A 351 -16.60 10.21 -12.96
CA ARG A 351 -15.88 11.19 -12.12
C ARG A 351 -15.32 12.36 -12.92
N GLY A 352 -14.80 12.09 -14.11
CA GLY A 352 -14.36 13.13 -15.04
C GLY A 352 -15.51 14.07 -15.43
N ALA A 353 -16.69 13.53 -15.74
CA ALA A 353 -17.85 14.33 -16.10
C ALA A 353 -18.36 15.19 -14.92
N GLU A 354 -18.34 14.64 -13.71
CA GLU A 354 -18.67 15.37 -12.47
C GLU A 354 -17.68 16.52 -12.23
N LEU A 355 -16.37 16.24 -12.29
CA LEU A 355 -15.33 17.26 -12.14
C LEU A 355 -15.44 18.34 -13.23
N ALA A 356 -15.63 17.94 -14.49
CA ALA A 356 -15.86 18.87 -15.60
C ALA A 356 -17.02 19.83 -15.30
N GLY A 357 -18.14 19.31 -14.79
CA GLY A 357 -19.29 20.10 -14.36
C GLY A 357 -18.94 21.10 -13.25
N SER A 358 -18.27 20.64 -12.20
CA SER A 358 -17.81 21.48 -11.09
C SER A 358 -16.86 22.61 -11.53
N LEU A 359 -16.04 22.35 -12.55
CA LEU A 359 -15.11 23.32 -13.13
C LEU A 359 -15.75 24.20 -14.23
N GLY A 360 -17.01 23.98 -14.61
CA GLY A 360 -17.70 24.73 -15.67
C GLY A 360 -17.27 24.36 -17.10
N ARG A 361 -16.64 23.20 -17.30
CA ARG A 361 -16.16 22.66 -18.58
C ARG A 361 -17.30 21.98 -19.34
N THR A 362 -18.27 22.78 -19.79
CA THR A 362 -19.57 22.30 -20.29
C THR A 362 -19.45 21.45 -21.56
N GLU A 363 -18.52 21.77 -22.47
CA GLU A 363 -18.30 21.01 -23.70
C GLU A 363 -17.67 19.65 -23.39
N GLU A 364 -16.63 19.61 -22.57
CA GLU A 364 -15.96 18.37 -22.15
C GLU A 364 -16.89 17.49 -21.31
N GLN A 365 -17.69 18.08 -20.41
CA GLN A 365 -18.72 17.36 -19.66
C GLN A 365 -19.74 16.70 -20.60
N SER A 366 -20.22 17.42 -21.60
CA SER A 366 -21.20 16.90 -22.58
C SER A 366 -20.60 15.78 -23.43
N PHE A 367 -19.34 15.92 -23.84
CA PHE A 367 -18.60 14.87 -24.54
C PHE A 367 -18.49 13.60 -23.67
N LEU A 368 -18.04 13.74 -22.42
CA LEU A 368 -17.91 12.62 -21.49
C LEU A 368 -19.26 11.94 -21.22
N ALA A 369 -20.34 12.70 -21.05
CA ALA A 369 -21.69 12.14 -20.90
C ALA A 369 -22.11 11.29 -22.13
N GLY A 370 -21.81 11.75 -23.35
CA GLY A 370 -22.04 10.97 -24.57
C GLY A 370 -21.23 9.68 -24.61
N GLN A 371 -19.96 9.73 -24.20
CA GLN A 371 -19.09 8.55 -24.13
C GLN A 371 -19.56 7.55 -23.06
N ILE A 372 -19.98 8.03 -21.87
CA ILE A 372 -20.56 7.18 -20.82
C ILE A 372 -21.76 6.41 -21.37
N GLY A 373 -22.69 7.09 -22.05
CA GLY A 373 -23.87 6.43 -22.64
C GLY A 373 -23.52 5.35 -23.67
N GLN A 374 -22.55 5.63 -24.55
CA GLN A 374 -22.09 4.66 -25.56
C GLN A 374 -21.40 3.45 -24.92
N VAL A 375 -20.45 3.68 -24.01
CA VAL A 375 -19.67 2.64 -23.36
C VAL A 375 -20.55 1.79 -22.44
N SER A 376 -21.47 2.39 -21.67
CA SER A 376 -22.43 1.63 -20.85
C SER A 376 -23.35 0.74 -21.71
N SER A 377 -23.81 1.25 -22.85
CA SER A 377 -24.64 0.47 -23.77
C SER A 377 -23.86 -0.71 -24.38
N ALA A 378 -22.60 -0.50 -24.75
CA ALA A 378 -21.71 -1.56 -25.23
C ALA A 378 -21.44 -2.61 -24.15
N THR A 379 -21.15 -2.18 -22.92
CA THR A 379 -20.95 -3.07 -21.77
C THR A 379 -22.15 -3.99 -21.55
N LEU A 380 -23.37 -3.44 -21.50
CA LEU A 380 -24.59 -4.24 -21.33
C LEU A 380 -24.87 -5.16 -22.52
N ARG A 381 -24.50 -4.75 -23.73
CA ARG A 381 -24.75 -5.55 -24.93
C ARG A 381 -23.80 -6.73 -25.09
N TYR A 382 -22.53 -6.54 -24.72
CA TYR A 382 -21.47 -7.49 -25.07
C TYR A 382 -20.84 -8.20 -23.88
N LEU A 383 -20.90 -7.60 -22.69
CA LEU A 383 -20.29 -8.16 -21.48
C LEU A 383 -21.32 -8.66 -20.47
N TRP A 384 -22.58 -8.24 -20.53
CA TRP A 384 -23.62 -8.81 -19.66
C TRP A 384 -24.16 -10.12 -20.23
N ASP A 385 -24.15 -11.18 -19.43
CA ASP A 385 -24.75 -12.48 -19.75
C ASP A 385 -26.06 -12.64 -18.96
N GLU A 386 -27.21 -12.48 -19.63
CA GLU A 386 -28.53 -12.57 -19.00
C GLU A 386 -28.84 -13.97 -18.43
N GLU A 387 -28.32 -15.04 -19.04
CA GLU A 387 -28.57 -16.41 -18.57
C GLU A 387 -27.82 -16.68 -17.28
N ARG A 388 -26.55 -16.26 -17.22
CA ARG A 388 -25.70 -16.45 -16.04
C ARG A 388 -25.92 -15.36 -14.98
N GLY A 389 -26.51 -14.22 -15.36
CA GLY A 389 -26.76 -13.06 -14.50
C GLY A 389 -25.47 -12.42 -13.98
N PHE A 390 -24.43 -12.40 -14.80
CA PHE A 390 -23.11 -11.87 -14.47
C PHE A 390 -22.47 -11.19 -15.69
N PHE A 391 -21.48 -10.34 -15.42
CA PHE A 391 -20.60 -9.82 -16.45
C PHE A 391 -19.49 -10.83 -16.78
N VAL A 392 -19.25 -11.02 -18.08
CA VAL A 392 -18.23 -11.90 -18.63
C VAL A 392 -17.06 -11.09 -19.20
N SER A 393 -15.86 -11.69 -19.17
CA SER A 393 -14.59 -11.06 -19.57
C SER A 393 -13.83 -11.94 -20.56
N GLY A 394 -13.30 -11.33 -21.62
CA GLY A 394 -12.48 -12.02 -22.63
C GLY A 394 -13.25 -12.95 -23.56
N ALA A 395 -12.54 -13.56 -24.50
CA ALA A 395 -13.11 -14.46 -25.50
C ALA A 395 -13.79 -15.69 -24.88
N ASP A 396 -13.25 -16.19 -23.76
CA ASP A 396 -13.74 -17.37 -23.05
C ASP A 396 -14.94 -17.07 -22.11
N LYS A 397 -15.42 -15.82 -22.09
CA LYS A 397 -16.51 -15.38 -21.22
C LYS A 397 -16.29 -15.74 -19.74
N GLN A 398 -15.07 -15.47 -19.25
CA GLN A 398 -14.69 -15.72 -17.87
C GLN A 398 -15.54 -14.86 -16.92
N ILE A 399 -15.99 -15.44 -15.82
CA ILE A 399 -16.61 -14.69 -14.72
C ILE A 399 -15.59 -14.62 -13.58
N SER A 400 -15.35 -13.42 -13.07
CA SER A 400 -14.47 -13.18 -11.93
C SER A 400 -15.09 -12.20 -10.94
N TRP A 401 -14.62 -12.26 -9.70
CA TRP A 401 -14.98 -11.28 -8.67
C TRP A 401 -14.67 -9.85 -9.10
N ALA A 402 -13.47 -9.62 -9.63
CA ALA A 402 -13.02 -8.32 -10.10
C ALA A 402 -13.95 -7.71 -11.15
N SER A 403 -14.45 -8.52 -12.10
CA SER A 403 -15.39 -8.05 -13.12
C SER A 403 -16.68 -7.54 -12.48
N GLN A 404 -17.27 -8.30 -11.54
CA GLN A 404 -18.56 -7.93 -10.94
C GLN A 404 -18.43 -6.70 -10.04
N VAL A 405 -17.38 -6.69 -9.19
CA VAL A 405 -17.12 -5.59 -8.25
C VAL A 405 -16.90 -4.28 -8.99
N TRP A 406 -16.05 -4.25 -10.01
CA TRP A 406 -15.80 -3.03 -10.76
C TRP A 406 -17.04 -2.57 -11.56
N MET A 407 -17.83 -3.50 -12.11
CA MET A 407 -19.09 -3.15 -12.77
C MET A 407 -20.10 -2.55 -11.79
N ALA A 408 -20.11 -3.02 -10.54
CA ALA A 408 -20.93 -2.47 -9.50
C ALA A 408 -20.50 -1.07 -9.09
N LEU A 409 -19.19 -0.85 -8.87
CA LEU A 409 -18.62 0.47 -8.58
C LEU A 409 -18.80 1.46 -9.73
N ALA A 410 -18.76 0.98 -10.97
CA ALA A 410 -19.03 1.78 -12.15
C ALA A 410 -20.52 2.04 -12.37
N GLU A 411 -21.41 1.50 -11.53
CA GLU A 411 -22.87 1.64 -11.58
C GLU A 411 -23.40 1.45 -13.01
N VAL A 412 -23.02 0.34 -13.64
CA VAL A 412 -23.45 0.00 -15.01
C VAL A 412 -24.92 -0.44 -15.02
N LEU A 413 -25.33 -1.15 -13.98
CA LEU A 413 -26.71 -1.57 -13.76
C LEU A 413 -27.48 -0.54 -12.92
N PRO A 414 -28.81 -0.43 -13.07
CA PRO A 414 -29.65 0.32 -12.14
C PRO A 414 -29.50 -0.20 -10.69
N PRO A 415 -29.76 0.64 -9.67
CA PRO A 415 -29.48 0.32 -8.26
C PRO A 415 -29.97 -1.06 -7.80
N ASP A 416 -31.23 -1.43 -8.09
CA ASP A 416 -31.79 -2.72 -7.66
C ASP A 416 -31.08 -3.92 -8.31
N ARG A 417 -30.76 -3.81 -9.61
CA ARG A 417 -30.01 -4.85 -10.34
C ARG A 417 -28.54 -4.90 -9.88
N ASN A 418 -27.99 -3.76 -9.50
CA ASN A 418 -26.62 -3.67 -8.99
C ASN A 418 -26.49 -4.34 -7.62
N ALA A 419 -27.46 -4.11 -6.72
CA ALA A 419 -27.55 -4.82 -5.46
C ALA A 419 -27.74 -6.34 -5.67
N ALA A 420 -28.63 -6.75 -6.58
CA ALA A 420 -28.85 -8.15 -6.91
C ALA A 420 -27.60 -8.83 -7.50
N LEU A 421 -26.77 -8.11 -8.27
CA LEU A 421 -25.49 -8.61 -8.76
C LEU A 421 -24.53 -8.94 -7.61
N MET A 422 -24.43 -8.05 -6.63
CA MET A 422 -23.56 -8.26 -5.46
C MET A 422 -24.08 -9.37 -4.54
N ASP A 423 -25.40 -9.46 -4.35
CA ASP A 423 -26.01 -10.58 -3.62
C ASP A 423 -25.75 -11.91 -4.31
N ARG A 424 -25.85 -11.96 -5.65
CA ARG A 424 -25.52 -13.15 -6.42
C ARG A 424 -24.04 -13.49 -6.33
N LEU A 425 -23.14 -12.51 -6.41
CA LEU A 425 -21.70 -12.72 -6.25
C LEU A 425 -21.37 -13.40 -4.92
N LEU A 426 -22.05 -13.01 -3.85
CA LEU A 426 -21.92 -13.62 -2.53
C LEU A 426 -22.48 -15.05 -2.47
N ALA A 427 -23.64 -15.29 -3.11
CA ALA A 427 -24.30 -16.60 -3.11
C ALA A 427 -23.65 -17.62 -4.04
N GLU A 428 -23.09 -17.16 -5.16
CA GLU A 428 -22.53 -17.95 -6.25
C GLU A 428 -21.12 -17.44 -6.61
N PRO A 429 -20.13 -17.64 -5.72
CA PRO A 429 -18.80 -17.08 -5.90
C PRO A 429 -18.08 -17.68 -7.11
N PRO A 430 -17.61 -16.85 -8.07
CA PRO A 430 -16.79 -17.33 -9.20
C PRO A 430 -15.47 -17.93 -8.74
N SER A 431 -14.91 -18.83 -9.55
CA SER A 431 -13.62 -19.49 -9.26
C SER A 431 -12.42 -18.52 -9.29
N ILE A 432 -12.49 -17.47 -10.11
CA ILE A 432 -11.45 -16.44 -10.17
C ILE A 432 -11.70 -15.43 -9.05
N GLY A 433 -11.05 -15.70 -7.90
CA GLY A 433 -11.18 -14.95 -6.66
C GLY A 433 -10.40 -13.63 -6.63
N MET A 434 -10.38 -13.01 -5.45
CA MET A 434 -9.59 -11.82 -5.13
C MET A 434 -8.36 -12.23 -4.32
N THR A 435 -7.21 -11.62 -4.59
CA THR A 435 -5.92 -12.00 -4.00
C THR A 435 -5.37 -10.93 -3.05
N THR A 436 -5.62 -9.66 -3.33
CA THR A 436 -5.03 -8.53 -2.59
C THR A 436 -6.05 -7.80 -1.73
N PRO A 437 -5.62 -7.20 -0.61
CA PRO A 437 -6.43 -6.23 0.11
C PRO A 437 -6.88 -5.05 -0.76
N TYR A 438 -6.10 -4.70 -1.80
CA TYR A 438 -6.48 -3.73 -2.82
C TYR A 438 -7.80 -4.11 -3.50
N MET A 439 -7.97 -5.36 -3.95
CA MET A 439 -9.23 -5.79 -4.56
C MET A 439 -10.35 -5.96 -3.51
N TYR A 440 -10.02 -6.39 -2.28
CA TYR A 440 -10.98 -6.44 -1.17
C TYR A 440 -11.53 -5.05 -0.79
N HIS A 441 -10.71 -3.99 -0.86
CA HIS A 441 -11.18 -2.61 -0.70
C HIS A 441 -12.34 -2.31 -1.65
N HIS A 442 -12.14 -2.56 -2.94
CA HIS A 442 -13.16 -2.29 -3.96
C HIS A 442 -14.42 -3.13 -3.74
N PHE A 443 -14.27 -4.37 -3.29
CA PHE A 443 -15.40 -5.24 -2.94
C PHE A 443 -16.22 -4.70 -1.77
N VAL A 444 -15.55 -4.29 -0.68
CA VAL A 444 -16.21 -3.68 0.48
C VAL A 444 -16.86 -2.36 0.09
N GLU A 445 -16.21 -1.53 -0.72
CA GLU A 445 -16.79 -0.29 -1.24
C GLU A 445 -18.06 -0.57 -2.05
N ALA A 446 -18.05 -1.60 -2.91
CA ALA A 446 -19.22 -1.99 -3.69
C ALA A 446 -20.38 -2.45 -2.79
N LEU A 447 -20.11 -3.19 -1.70
CA LEU A 447 -21.14 -3.60 -0.74
C LEU A 447 -21.76 -2.40 -0.03
N PHE A 448 -20.96 -1.42 0.40
CA PHE A 448 -21.49 -0.17 0.97
C PHE A 448 -22.31 0.61 -0.07
N LEU A 449 -21.83 0.70 -1.32
CA LEU A 449 -22.52 1.38 -2.41
C LEU A 449 -23.92 0.79 -2.67
N VAL A 450 -24.07 -0.53 -2.63
CA VAL A 450 -25.36 -1.21 -2.83
C VAL A 450 -26.19 -1.39 -1.56
N GLY A 451 -25.82 -0.71 -0.47
CA GLY A 451 -26.57 -0.72 0.79
C GLY A 451 -26.49 -2.02 1.59
N ARG A 452 -25.49 -2.87 1.35
CA ARG A 452 -25.23 -4.11 2.10
C ARG A 452 -24.24 -3.86 3.23
N LYS A 453 -24.58 -2.91 4.12
CA LYS A 453 -23.72 -2.46 5.22
C LYS A 453 -23.28 -3.60 6.15
N ASP A 454 -24.21 -4.46 6.57
CA ASP A 454 -23.89 -5.55 7.50
C ASP A 454 -22.93 -6.58 6.87
N GLU A 455 -23.15 -6.93 5.60
CA GLU A 455 -22.22 -7.76 4.83
C GLU A 455 -20.86 -7.09 4.67
N ALA A 456 -20.82 -5.78 4.37
CA ALA A 456 -19.56 -5.04 4.24
C ALA A 456 -18.73 -5.11 5.54
N VAL A 457 -19.37 -4.87 6.69
CA VAL A 457 -18.72 -4.97 8.01
C VAL A 457 -18.28 -6.41 8.30
N ALA A 458 -19.12 -7.41 7.98
CA ALA A 458 -18.77 -8.81 8.15
C ALA A 458 -17.51 -9.20 7.33
N ARG A 459 -17.39 -8.69 6.09
CA ARG A 459 -16.20 -8.91 5.25
C ARG A 459 -14.97 -8.17 5.73
N MET A 460 -15.14 -6.96 6.27
CA MET A 460 -14.06 -6.24 6.94
C MET A 460 -13.49 -7.04 8.12
N ASN A 461 -14.39 -7.54 8.98
CA ASN A 461 -14.01 -8.35 10.13
C ASN A 461 -13.37 -9.69 9.72
N ALA A 462 -13.93 -10.37 8.72
CA ALA A 462 -13.39 -11.65 8.28
C ALA A 462 -12.01 -11.54 7.62
N TYR A 463 -11.70 -10.42 6.94
CA TYR A 463 -10.47 -10.30 6.19
C TYR A 463 -9.38 -9.52 6.93
N TRP A 464 -9.67 -8.28 7.35
CA TRP A 464 -8.71 -7.48 8.12
C TRP A 464 -8.65 -7.93 9.57
N GLY A 465 -9.76 -8.36 10.17
CA GLY A 465 -9.74 -8.89 11.53
C GLY A 465 -8.86 -10.13 11.66
N GLU A 466 -8.82 -10.99 10.64
CA GLU A 466 -7.93 -12.16 10.63
C GLU A 466 -6.44 -11.76 10.54
N MET A 467 -6.08 -10.68 9.82
CA MET A 467 -4.72 -10.14 9.88
C MET A 467 -4.35 -9.65 11.29
N ILE A 468 -5.30 -9.05 12.02
CA ILE A 468 -5.11 -8.61 13.40
C ILE A 468 -4.88 -9.83 14.32
N GLU A 469 -5.67 -10.89 14.15
CA GLU A 469 -5.51 -12.16 14.87
C GLU A 469 -4.16 -12.83 14.54
N ASP A 470 -3.69 -12.71 13.30
CA ASP A 470 -2.36 -13.16 12.87
C ASP A 470 -1.21 -12.24 13.34
N GLY A 471 -1.51 -11.16 14.07
CA GLY A 471 -0.53 -10.31 14.75
C GLY A 471 -0.08 -9.06 13.97
N ALA A 472 -0.90 -8.54 13.06
CA ALA A 472 -0.59 -7.34 12.30
C ALA A 472 -0.52 -6.07 13.19
N ASP A 473 0.63 -5.38 13.20
CA ASP A 473 0.73 -4.00 13.69
C ASP A 473 0.33 -2.96 12.62
N THR A 474 0.50 -3.35 11.36
CA THR A 474 0.11 -2.63 10.13
C THR A 474 -0.44 -3.62 9.13
N PHE A 475 -1.28 -3.18 8.19
CA PHE A 475 -1.90 -4.05 7.20
C PHE A 475 -0.97 -4.33 6.02
N TRP A 476 -1.08 -5.55 5.51
CA TRP A 476 -0.08 -6.14 4.62
C TRP A 476 -0.41 -5.92 3.17
N GLU A 477 0.60 -5.95 2.31
CA GLU A 477 0.45 -5.84 0.85
C GLU A 477 -0.38 -6.98 0.28
N LEU A 478 -0.18 -8.18 0.80
CA LEU A 478 -0.75 -9.42 0.33
C LEU A 478 -1.23 -10.25 1.51
N TYR A 479 -2.44 -10.78 1.40
CA TYR A 479 -2.98 -11.66 2.41
C TYR A 479 -3.99 -12.61 1.80
N ASN A 480 -3.69 -13.91 1.94
CA ASN A 480 -4.63 -14.97 1.61
C ASN A 480 -4.86 -15.83 2.86
N PRO A 481 -6.06 -15.80 3.44
CA PRO A 481 -6.42 -16.66 4.58
C PRO A 481 -6.12 -18.15 4.34
N ALA A 482 -6.24 -18.63 3.10
CA ALA A 482 -5.97 -20.02 2.74
C ALA A 482 -4.47 -20.33 2.53
N ASP A 483 -3.63 -19.32 2.29
CA ASP A 483 -2.19 -19.45 2.12
C ASP A 483 -1.46 -18.25 2.71
N LYS A 484 -1.11 -18.37 4.00
CA LYS A 484 -0.44 -17.33 4.78
C LYS A 484 0.99 -17.02 4.30
N LYS A 485 1.56 -17.84 3.40
CA LYS A 485 2.89 -17.67 2.81
C LYS A 485 2.85 -17.17 1.37
N LEU A 486 1.66 -16.86 0.84
CA LEU A 486 1.48 -16.44 -0.53
C LEU A 486 2.38 -15.23 -0.87
N SER A 487 3.13 -15.35 -1.95
CA SER A 487 3.92 -14.26 -2.51
C SER A 487 3.97 -14.36 -4.04
N PRO A 488 3.54 -13.33 -4.78
CA PRO A 488 3.75 -13.24 -6.23
C PRO A 488 5.23 -12.99 -6.57
N TYR A 489 6.07 -12.74 -5.56
CA TYR A 489 7.49 -12.43 -5.70
C TYR A 489 8.40 -13.65 -5.58
N GLY A 490 7.85 -14.79 -5.16
CA GLY A 490 8.57 -16.05 -4.93
C GLY A 490 8.93 -16.31 -3.47
N SER A 491 8.76 -15.33 -2.58
CA SER A 491 9.03 -15.49 -1.14
C SER A 491 8.30 -14.44 -0.31
N ASN A 492 7.65 -14.87 0.78
CA ASN A 492 6.98 -13.99 1.74
C ASN A 492 7.96 -13.06 2.50
N LEU A 493 9.27 -13.33 2.48
CA LEU A 493 10.27 -12.47 3.12
C LEU A 493 10.35 -11.08 2.47
N VAL A 494 10.02 -10.98 1.17
CA VAL A 494 10.08 -9.71 0.41
C VAL A 494 8.71 -9.03 0.27
N ASN A 495 7.62 -9.68 0.72
CA ASN A 495 6.32 -9.02 0.83
C ASN A 495 6.43 -7.83 1.79
N SER A 496 5.67 -6.77 1.53
CA SER A 496 5.56 -5.63 2.45
C SER A 496 4.48 -5.91 3.51
N TYR A 497 4.83 -5.81 4.79
CA TYR A 497 3.90 -5.95 5.91
C TYR A 497 3.41 -4.61 6.46
N CYS A 498 3.67 -3.52 5.75
CA CYS A 498 3.05 -2.22 5.94
C CYS A 498 2.79 -1.62 4.56
N HIS A 499 1.57 -1.81 4.03
CA HIS A 499 1.23 -1.37 2.68
C HIS A 499 -0.07 -0.58 2.67
N ALA A 500 0.00 0.69 2.28
CA ALA A 500 -1.11 1.61 2.55
C ALA A 500 -2.31 1.46 1.60
N TRP A 501 -2.23 0.67 0.53
CA TRP A 501 -3.45 0.25 -0.16
C TRP A 501 -4.38 -0.62 0.72
N SER A 502 -3.87 -1.15 1.83
CA SER A 502 -4.59 -2.03 2.76
C SER A 502 -5.13 -1.28 3.97
N CYS A 503 -4.82 0.02 4.10
CA CYS A 503 -5.27 0.85 5.23
C CYS A 503 -6.73 1.31 5.13
N THR A 504 -7.45 0.93 4.09
CA THR A 504 -8.77 1.48 3.79
C THR A 504 -9.91 1.11 4.76
N PRO A 505 -9.79 0.17 5.73
CA PRO A 505 -10.77 0.07 6.82
C PRO A 505 -11.05 1.39 7.52
N THR A 506 -10.03 2.24 7.75
CA THR A 506 -10.24 3.56 8.37
C THR A 506 -11.19 4.43 7.56
N TYR A 507 -11.07 4.40 6.22
CA TYR A 507 -11.98 5.11 5.33
C TYR A 507 -13.42 4.62 5.47
N PHE A 508 -13.63 3.29 5.47
CA PHE A 508 -14.97 2.72 5.58
C PHE A 508 -15.62 2.99 6.94
N ILE A 509 -14.87 2.80 8.02
CA ILE A 509 -15.33 3.04 9.39
C ILE A 509 -15.77 4.49 9.53
N ARG A 510 -14.92 5.43 9.11
CA ARG A 510 -15.16 6.86 9.29
C ARG A 510 -16.25 7.41 8.37
N LYS A 511 -16.41 6.82 7.18
CA LYS A 511 -17.42 7.26 6.21
C LYS A 511 -18.81 6.67 6.45
N TYR A 512 -18.90 5.41 6.90
CA TYR A 512 -20.17 4.66 6.91
C TYR A 512 -20.62 4.17 8.30
N LEU A 513 -19.73 4.15 9.30
CA LEU A 513 -20.04 3.65 10.64
C LEU A 513 -20.04 4.73 11.73
N MET A 514 -19.48 5.91 11.45
CA MET A 514 -19.52 7.07 12.34
C MET A 514 -20.85 7.82 12.32
#